data_AF-A0A402SWJ4-F1
#
_entry.id   AF-A0A402SWJ4-F1
#
_cell.length_a   1.000
_cell.length_b   1.000
_cell.length_c   1.000
_cell.angle_alpha   90.00
_cell.angle_beta   90.00
_cell.angle_gamma   90.00
#
_symmetry.space_group_name_H-M   'P 1'
#
loop_
_entity.id
_entity.type
_entity.pdbx_description
1 polymer ?
#
loop_
_entity_poly.entity_id
_entity_poly.type
_entity_poly.pdbx_seq_one_letter_code
_entity_poly.pdbx_strand_id
1 'polypeptide(L)'
;MTTITRFTKEQLIERTKSVIHLAAKHPESHTARLDAAINEIALAALTAVPAMYCMEKGAALDINATSTCKSVVDAWADEWNEMQCEHGDDFSAVALYRLPIVEGLIK
;
A
#
# COMPACT_ATOMS: atom_id res chain seq x y z
N MET A 1 11.80 13.84 -24.44
CA MET A 1 11.07 13.64 -23.17
C MET A 1 10.32 12.32 -23.28
N THR A 2 10.71 11.30 -22.52
CA THR A 2 10.02 10.02 -22.52
C THR A 2 8.80 10.14 -21.61
N THR A 3 7.61 10.08 -22.17
CA THR A 3 6.37 10.08 -21.38
C THR A 3 6.34 8.78 -20.57
N ILE A 4 6.53 8.86 -19.25
CA ILE A 4 6.36 7.71 -18.38
C ILE A 4 4.85 7.46 -18.30
N THR A 5 4.36 6.48 -19.05
CA THR A 5 2.98 6.00 -18.93
C THR A 5 2.84 5.37 -17.54
N ARG A 6 1.98 5.96 -16.70
CA ARG A 6 1.62 5.41 -15.39
C ARG A 6 0.40 4.51 -15.54
N PHE A 7 0.42 3.36 -14.87
CA PHE A 7 -0.73 2.45 -14.79
C PHE A 7 -1.57 2.76 -13.55
N THR A 8 -2.88 2.57 -13.66
CA THR A 8 -3.80 2.65 -12.51
C THR A 8 -3.68 1.42 -11.62
N LYS A 9 -4.11 1.55 -10.36
CA LYS A 9 -4.14 0.43 -9.41
C LYS A 9 -5.00 -0.72 -9.94
N GLU A 10 -6.12 -0.40 -10.56
CA GLU A 10 -7.08 -1.35 -11.12
C GLU A 10 -6.45 -2.13 -12.28
N GLN A 11 -5.77 -1.44 -13.20
CA GLN A 11 -5.03 -2.09 -14.29
C GLN A 11 -3.95 -3.03 -13.78
N LEU A 12 -3.23 -2.63 -12.72
CA LEU A 12 -2.23 -3.49 -12.10
C LEU A 12 -2.88 -4.73 -11.48
N ILE A 13 -3.95 -4.58 -10.71
CA ILE A 13 -4.70 -5.70 -10.12
C ILE A 13 -5.18 -6.69 -11.20
N GLU A 14 -5.80 -6.19 -12.27
CA GLU A 14 -6.27 -7.03 -13.38
C GLU A 14 -5.13 -7.78 -14.04
N ARG A 15 -4.00 -7.10 -14.28
CA ARG A 15 -2.83 -7.72 -14.87
C ARG A 15 -2.25 -8.82 -13.98
N THR A 16 -2.11 -8.54 -12.68
CA THR A 16 -1.59 -9.48 -11.71
C THR A 16 -2.44 -10.74 -11.63
N LYS A 17 -3.78 -10.60 -11.58
CA LYS A 17 -4.72 -11.73 -11.64
C LYS A 17 -4.58 -12.55 -12.93
N SER A 18 -4.42 -11.87 -14.07
CA SER A 18 -4.23 -12.53 -15.37
C SER A 18 -2.95 -13.37 -15.40
N VAL A 19 -1.84 -12.87 -14.85
CA VAL A 19 -0.56 -13.61 -14.79
C VAL A 19 -0.68 -14.84 -13.92
N ILE A 20 -1.28 -14.72 -12.72
CA ILE A 20 -1.52 -15.87 -11.82
C ILE A 20 -2.37 -16.93 -12.54
N HIS A 21 -3.45 -16.52 -13.20
CA HIS A 21 -4.32 -17.44 -13.94
C HIS A 21 -3.58 -18.14 -15.09
N LEU A 22 -2.72 -17.43 -15.82
CA LEU A 22 -1.93 -18.03 -16.90
C LEU A 22 -0.90 -19.02 -16.35
N ALA A 23 -0.20 -18.65 -15.27
CA ALA A 23 0.79 -19.49 -14.63
C ALA A 23 0.19 -20.81 -14.11
N ALA A 24 -1.04 -20.76 -13.60
CA ALA A 24 -1.76 -21.96 -13.16
C ALA A 24 -2.03 -22.98 -14.29
N LYS A 25 -1.98 -22.56 -15.56
CA LYS A 25 -2.09 -23.46 -16.73
C LYS A 25 -0.79 -24.17 -17.07
N HIS A 26 0.33 -23.76 -16.46
CA HIS A 26 1.68 -24.28 -16.71
C HIS A 26 2.39 -24.65 -15.39
N PRO A 27 1.82 -25.54 -14.56
CA PRO A 27 2.38 -25.89 -13.25
C PRO A 27 3.78 -26.52 -13.32
N GLU A 28 4.13 -27.14 -14.44
CA GLU A 28 5.44 -27.70 -14.73
C GLU A 28 6.54 -26.65 -14.87
N SER A 29 6.18 -25.43 -15.28
CA SER A 29 7.13 -24.36 -15.53
C SER A 29 7.57 -23.69 -14.23
N HIS A 30 8.87 -23.80 -13.93
CA HIS A 30 9.46 -23.12 -12.78
C HIS A 30 9.29 -21.59 -12.86
N THR A 31 9.49 -21.01 -14.04
CA THR A 31 9.31 -19.57 -14.27
C THR A 31 7.86 -19.15 -14.06
N ALA A 32 6.89 -19.93 -14.57
CA ALA A 32 5.47 -19.63 -14.34
C ALA A 32 5.12 -19.65 -12.85
N ARG A 33 5.65 -20.61 -12.09
CA ARG A 33 5.45 -20.66 -10.62
C ARG A 33 6.08 -19.48 -9.89
N LEU A 34 7.28 -19.05 -10.29
CA LEU A 34 7.90 -17.84 -9.74
C LEU A 34 7.09 -16.58 -10.08
N ASP A 35 6.62 -16.45 -11.32
CA ASP A 35 5.79 -15.32 -11.74
C ASP A 35 4.48 -15.29 -10.97
N ALA A 36 3.82 -16.43 -10.77
CA ALA A 36 2.63 -16.54 -9.92
C ALA A 36 2.92 -16.05 -8.50
N ALA A 37 3.97 -16.56 -7.85
CA ALA A 37 4.35 -16.20 -6.50
C ALA A 37 4.61 -14.68 -6.33
N ILE A 38 5.35 -14.07 -7.27
CA ILE A 38 5.59 -12.61 -7.27
C ILE A 38 4.27 -11.85 -7.41
N ASN A 39 3.40 -12.30 -8.32
CA ASN A 39 2.13 -11.64 -8.57
C ASN A 39 1.14 -11.86 -7.42
N GLU A 40 1.17 -12.97 -6.69
CA GLU A 40 0.36 -13.18 -5.49
C GLU A 40 0.74 -12.18 -4.40
N ILE A 41 2.03 -11.95 -4.16
CA ILE A 41 2.51 -10.89 -3.25
C ILE A 41 2.04 -9.52 -3.72
N ALA A 42 2.23 -9.21 -5.01
CA ALA A 42 1.81 -7.93 -5.58
C ALA A 42 0.30 -7.71 -5.46
N LEU A 43 -0.52 -8.74 -5.72
CA LEU A 43 -1.97 -8.68 -5.59
C LEU A 43 -2.37 -8.43 -4.14
N ALA A 44 -1.74 -9.14 -3.20
CA ALA A 44 -2.00 -8.95 -1.78
C ALA A 44 -1.62 -7.54 -1.32
N ALA A 45 -0.50 -6.98 -1.79
CA ALA A 45 -0.11 -5.60 -1.51
C ALA A 45 -1.07 -4.58 -2.12
N LEU A 46 -1.45 -4.75 -3.39
CA LEU A 46 -2.38 -3.85 -4.08
C LEU A 46 -3.77 -3.88 -3.45
N THR A 47 -4.21 -5.02 -2.93
CA THR A 47 -5.54 -5.17 -2.32
C THR A 47 -5.54 -5.03 -0.79
N ALA A 48 -4.38 -4.74 -0.18
CA ALA A 48 -4.27 -4.58 1.26
C ALA A 48 -5.16 -3.44 1.75
N VAL A 49 -5.79 -3.68 2.90
CA VAL A 49 -6.47 -2.64 3.68
C VAL A 49 -5.51 -2.10 4.74
N PRO A 50 -5.56 -0.80 5.05
CA PRO A 50 -4.75 -0.22 6.13
C PRO A 50 -4.99 -0.97 7.45
N ALA A 51 -3.91 -1.29 8.16
CA ALA A 51 -4.01 -1.87 9.50
C ALA A 51 -4.25 -0.79 10.55
N MET A 52 -3.72 0.41 10.29
CA MET A 52 -3.87 1.60 11.13
C MET A 52 -3.50 2.84 10.31
N TYR A 53 -3.68 4.00 10.92
CA TYR A 53 -3.33 5.30 10.40
C TYR A 53 -2.41 6.00 11.38
N CYS A 54 -1.52 6.84 10.85
CA CYS A 54 -0.53 7.60 11.59
C CYS A 54 -0.60 9.05 11.12
N MET A 55 -0.37 10.00 12.02
CA MET A 55 -0.13 11.37 11.58
C MET A 55 1.28 11.48 10.99
N GLU A 56 1.42 12.19 9.89
CA GLU A 56 2.71 12.54 9.29
C GLU A 56 2.85 14.06 9.14
N LYS A 57 4.08 14.55 9.21
CA LYS A 57 4.47 15.91 8.83
C LYS A 57 5.66 15.84 7.89
N GLY A 58 5.45 16.16 6.62
CA GLY A 58 6.45 15.91 5.58
C GLY A 58 6.78 14.42 5.48
N ALA A 59 8.05 14.05 5.67
CA ALA A 59 8.49 12.64 5.65
C ALA A 59 8.52 11.96 7.04
N ALA A 60 8.21 12.70 8.12
CA ALA A 60 8.28 12.18 9.48
C ALA A 60 6.92 11.63 9.94
N LEU A 61 6.94 10.43 10.51
CA LEU A 61 5.77 9.80 11.12
C LEU A 61 5.75 10.08 12.63
N ASP A 62 4.61 10.53 13.15
CA ASP A 62 4.38 10.59 14.59
C ASP A 62 3.74 9.28 15.06
N ILE A 63 4.59 8.35 15.49
CA ILE A 63 4.19 7.01 15.94
C ILE A 63 3.26 7.03 17.17
N ASN A 64 3.23 8.13 17.93
CA ASN A 64 2.34 8.27 19.08
C ASN A 64 0.95 8.77 18.67
N ALA A 65 0.84 9.40 17.49
CA ALA A 65 -0.41 9.86 16.90
C ALA A 65 -0.97 8.81 15.93
N THR A 66 -1.26 7.62 16.45
CA THR A 66 -1.76 6.49 15.67
C THR A 66 -3.14 6.00 16.12
N SER A 67 -3.94 5.52 15.16
CA SER A 67 -5.28 4.97 15.42
C SER A 67 -5.67 3.98 14.33
N THR A 68 -6.52 3.01 14.66
CA THR A 68 -7.16 2.14 13.65
C THR A 68 -8.27 2.85 12.87
N CYS A 69 -8.63 4.08 13.25
CA CYS A 69 -9.69 4.87 12.63
C CYS A 69 -9.10 6.11 11.94
N LYS A 70 -9.20 6.20 10.60
CA LYS A 70 -8.63 7.32 9.83
C LYS A 70 -9.18 8.67 10.29
N SER A 71 -10.49 8.77 10.50
CA SER A 71 -11.12 10.04 10.87
C SER A 71 -10.66 10.59 12.21
N VAL A 72 -10.18 9.73 13.12
CA VAL A 72 -9.57 10.17 14.38
C VAL A 72 -8.23 10.86 14.10
N VAL A 73 -7.39 10.27 13.24
CA VAL A 73 -6.10 10.86 12.87
C VAL A 73 -6.28 12.12 12.03
N ASP A 74 -7.28 12.15 11.14
CA ASP A 74 -7.65 13.33 10.38
C ASP A 74 -8.05 14.49 11.32
N ALA A 75 -8.92 14.22 12.30
CA ALA A 75 -9.36 15.24 13.25
C ALA A 75 -8.18 15.80 14.08
N TRP A 76 -7.23 14.96 14.47
CA TRP A 76 -6.00 15.44 15.11
C TRP A 76 -5.17 16.28 14.15
N ALA A 77 -4.99 15.84 12.89
CA ALA A 77 -4.21 16.60 11.91
C ALA A 77 -4.83 17.99 11.68
N ASP A 78 -6.16 18.07 11.57
CA ASP A 78 -6.89 19.33 11.46
C ASP A 78 -6.66 20.24 12.67
N GLU A 79 -6.79 19.71 13.89
CA GLU A 79 -6.53 20.46 15.13
C GLU A 79 -5.11 21.04 15.18
N TRP A 80 -4.10 20.22 14.85
CA TRP A 80 -2.70 20.64 14.86
C TRP A 80 -2.39 21.65 13.75
N ASN A 81 -2.99 21.50 12.58
CA ASN A 81 -2.85 22.45 11.47
C ASN A 81 -3.50 23.81 11.80
N GLU A 82 -4.65 23.82 12.48
CA GLU A 82 -5.29 25.06 12.94
C GLU A 82 -4.44 25.80 13.99
N MET A 83 -3.75 25.06 14.87
CA MET A 83 -2.86 25.63 15.89
C MET A 83 -1.51 26.11 15.34
N GLN A 84 -1.03 25.56 14.22
CA GLN A 84 0.22 26.01 13.58
C GLN A 84 -0.04 27.08 12.52
N CYS A 85 -0.18 28.33 12.96
CA CYS A 85 -0.47 29.44 12.05
C CYS A 85 0.67 29.76 11.06
N GLU A 86 1.94 29.45 11.36
CA GLU A 86 3.05 29.79 10.47
C GLU A 86 4.21 28.77 10.59
N HIS A 87 4.51 28.08 9.48
CA HIS A 87 5.74 27.32 9.14
C HIS A 87 5.67 25.77 9.13
N GLY A 88 5.87 25.21 7.93
CA GLY A 88 6.21 23.81 7.69
C GLY A 88 5.33 23.13 6.64
N ASP A 89 5.49 21.81 6.52
CA ASP A 89 4.53 20.93 5.84
C ASP A 89 3.29 20.73 6.72
N ASP A 90 2.11 20.60 6.12
CA ASP A 90 0.87 20.31 6.85
C ASP A 90 0.89 18.88 7.43
N PHE A 91 0.22 18.70 8.57
CA PHE A 91 -0.05 17.38 9.10
C PHE A 91 -1.12 16.68 8.26
N SER A 92 -0.95 15.37 8.04
CA SER A 92 -1.98 14.55 7.39
C SER A 92 -2.00 13.13 7.94
N ALA A 93 -3.09 12.40 7.69
CA ALA A 93 -3.17 10.99 8.03
C ALA A 93 -2.62 10.11 6.90
N VAL A 94 -1.61 9.30 7.21
CA VAL A 94 -1.07 8.27 6.32
C VAL A 94 -1.50 6.88 6.75
N ALA A 95 -1.78 6.01 5.77
CA ALA A 95 -2.12 4.62 6.02
C ALA A 95 -0.88 3.77 6.27
N LEU A 96 -0.90 2.99 7.35
CA LEU A 96 0.10 1.98 7.65
C LEU A 96 -0.45 0.59 7.31
N TYR A 97 0.31 -0.15 6.51
CA TYR A 97 -0.07 -1.47 6.04
C TYR A 97 0.80 -2.54 6.70
N ARG A 98 0.21 -3.72 6.90
CA ARG A 98 1.00 -4.92 7.20
C ARG A 98 1.67 -5.39 5.92
N LEU A 99 2.88 -5.95 6.06
CA LEU A 99 3.45 -6.73 4.97
C LEU A 99 2.48 -7.86 4.64
N PRO A 100 2.06 -8.04 3.39
CA PRO A 100 1.13 -9.10 3.04
C PRO A 100 1.78 -10.46 3.31
N ILE A 101 1.19 -11.22 4.23
CA ILE A 101 1.58 -12.61 4.46
C ILE A 101 0.82 -13.43 3.42
N VAL A 102 1.53 -13.92 2.41
CA VAL A 102 0.97 -14.93 1.50
C VAL A 102 1.41 -16.30 2.03
N GLU A 103 0.43 -17.11 2.45
CA GLU A 103 0.70 -18.42 3.02
C GLU A 103 1.51 -19.30 2.05
N GLY A 104 2.59 -19.91 2.56
CA GLY A 104 3.43 -20.83 1.79
C GLY A 104 4.50 -20.18 0.91
N LEU A 105 4.58 -18.85 0.87
CA LEU A 105 5.49 -18.11 -0.03
C LEU A 105 6.85 -17.75 0.62
N ILE A 106 6.91 -17.72 1.96
CA ILE A 106 8.16 -17.61 2.72
C ILE A 106 8.21 -18.82 3.67
N LYS A 107 9.17 -19.71 3.43
CA LYS A 107 9.54 -20.79 4.36
C LYS A 107 10.74 -20.37 5.18
#